data_AF-A0A6N9R156-F1
#
_entry.id   AF-A0A6N9R156-F1
#
_cell.length_a   1.000
_cell.length_b   1.000
_cell.length_c   1.000
_cell.angle_alpha   90.00
_cell.angle_beta   90.00
_cell.angle_gamma   90.00
#
_symmetry.space_group_name_H-M   'P 1'
#
loop_
_entity.id
_entity.type
_entity.pdbx_description
1 polymer ?
#
loop_
_entity_poly.entity_id
_entity_poly.type
_entity_poly.pdbx_seq_one_letter_code
_entity_poly.pdbx_strand_id
1 'polypeptide(L)'
;MASTPPPPRSTRESRAQAGPPAQQPPSPQPASAQPPAPGSQAALRLANRRRVVDAVRELGAATQASIARETALAPSTVSSIVHELTACDLLAMEPEHGGRRGQRVHFSESAGYLVGVDVGHRHASVAVADLNLDVRAQRRIDLPAGHRAEDVLTGAREILDELRTSLDVPAQRILGAGLTLPAPVDAECRGLGSEAILPAWAGLDLRALATGTLGCPTVVENDANAGAVAEHALGAGRGTAHMAYLKLSHGVGAGLILGGGLYRGATGSAGEIGHVTLDERAGLCRCGNRGCLETFVSSQTVLDVVASSGRRVESVGDVVREALAGDPGCTRVITDTGRLIGGAVAQLCNAFNPELVVVGGELARAEDLLLDPVRDAVQRYAVRGCVSGLRIVTAQLGARAHLMGALIRARAETSLPV
;
A
#
# COMPACT_ATOMS: atom_id res chain seq x y z
N MET A 1 2.55 -86.05 40.51
CA MET A 1 2.40 -84.71 41.09
C MET A 1 3.58 -84.47 42.01
N ALA A 2 4.62 -83.80 41.50
CA ALA A 2 5.77 -83.35 42.28
C ALA A 2 6.62 -82.43 41.38
N SER A 3 7.15 -81.38 42.01
CA SER A 3 7.81 -80.22 41.44
C SER A 3 9.29 -80.47 41.08
N THR A 4 9.79 -79.65 40.15
CA THR A 4 11.18 -79.15 39.90
C THR A 4 12.38 -80.09 40.00
N PRO A 5 13.33 -79.98 39.04
CA PRO A 5 14.56 -79.22 39.37
C PRO A 5 15.15 -78.39 38.20
N PRO A 6 16.06 -77.43 38.49
CA PRO A 6 16.85 -76.69 37.50
C PRO A 6 18.27 -77.30 37.34
N PRO A 7 19.24 -76.59 36.71
CA PRO A 7 19.47 -76.30 35.29
C PRO A 7 20.67 -77.13 34.74
N PRO A 8 21.21 -76.85 33.53
CA PRO A 8 22.55 -76.24 33.54
C PRO A 8 22.83 -75.24 32.40
N ARG A 9 23.88 -74.45 32.62
CA ARG A 9 24.50 -73.48 31.70
C ARG A 9 25.39 -74.20 30.66
N SER A 10 25.39 -73.74 29.40
CA SER A 10 26.53 -73.85 28.47
C SER A 10 26.50 -72.65 27.50
N THR A 11 27.50 -71.78 27.58
CA THR A 11 28.73 -71.66 26.74
C THR A 11 28.59 -70.61 25.63
N ARG A 12 29.63 -69.78 25.55
CA ARG A 12 29.77 -68.54 24.77
C ARG A 12 29.83 -68.82 23.27
N GLU A 13 29.17 -67.98 22.47
CA GLU A 13 29.62 -67.61 21.12
C GLU A 13 29.59 -66.09 20.97
N SER A 14 30.76 -65.51 20.72
CA SER A 14 30.96 -64.08 20.49
C SER A 14 30.54 -63.71 19.07
N ARG A 15 29.47 -62.93 18.93
CA ARG A 15 29.13 -62.24 17.69
C ARG A 15 30.14 -61.13 17.40
N ALA A 16 30.94 -61.28 16.35
CA ALA A 16 31.66 -60.19 15.72
C ALA A 16 30.65 -59.22 15.08
N GLN A 17 30.70 -57.94 15.45
CA GLN A 17 29.94 -56.87 14.84
C GLN A 17 30.61 -56.46 13.52
N ALA A 18 29.89 -56.58 12.40
CA ALA A 18 30.26 -55.97 11.14
C ALA A 18 29.97 -54.46 11.19
N GLY A 19 30.98 -53.63 10.96
CA GLY A 19 30.84 -52.17 10.88
C GLY A 19 30.08 -51.72 9.61
N PRO A 20 29.44 -50.54 9.64
CA PRO A 20 28.68 -50.02 8.51
C PRO A 20 29.58 -49.55 7.36
N PRO A 21 29.12 -49.58 6.10
CA PRO A 21 29.91 -49.22 4.94
C PRO A 21 30.20 -47.71 4.88
N ALA A 22 31.40 -47.37 4.39
CA ALA A 22 31.89 -46.01 4.24
C ALA A 22 31.00 -45.18 3.28
N GLN A 23 30.57 -44.00 3.75
CA GLN A 23 29.83 -43.02 2.95
C GLN A 23 30.79 -42.24 2.05
N GLN A 24 30.42 -42.09 0.76
CA GLN A 24 31.11 -41.23 -0.19
C GLN A 24 31.00 -39.74 0.22
N PRO A 25 32.03 -38.92 -0.01
CA PRO A 25 31.98 -37.50 0.30
C PRO A 25 30.98 -36.78 -0.62
N PRO A 26 30.22 -35.79 -0.10
CA PRO A 26 29.28 -35.02 -0.89
C PRO A 26 30.00 -34.10 -1.89
N SER A 27 29.39 -33.91 -3.05
CA SER A 27 29.81 -32.98 -4.10
C SER A 27 29.79 -31.53 -3.55
N PRO A 28 30.73 -30.66 -3.96
CA PRO A 28 30.78 -29.29 -3.46
C PRO A 28 29.57 -28.49 -3.97
N GLN A 29 28.77 -27.98 -3.04
CA GLN A 29 27.74 -26.99 -3.31
C GLN A 29 28.38 -25.66 -3.75
N PRO A 30 27.76 -24.88 -4.66
CA PRO A 30 28.25 -23.56 -4.99
C PRO A 30 28.25 -22.68 -3.73
N ALA A 31 29.41 -22.16 -3.38
CA ALA A 31 29.62 -21.33 -2.21
C ALA A 31 28.66 -20.12 -2.24
N SER A 32 27.80 -20.01 -1.24
CA SER A 32 27.10 -18.76 -0.95
C SER A 32 28.15 -17.68 -0.66
N ALA A 33 28.15 -16.60 -1.45
CA ALA A 33 29.08 -15.50 -1.26
C ALA A 33 28.88 -14.90 0.15
N GLN A 34 29.90 -15.01 1.00
CA GLN A 34 29.87 -14.37 2.33
C GLN A 34 29.79 -12.85 2.16
N PRO A 35 28.96 -12.14 2.95
CA PRO A 35 28.91 -10.70 2.91
C PRO A 35 30.28 -10.10 3.26
N PRO A 36 30.70 -9.02 2.57
CA PRO A 36 32.03 -8.44 2.76
C PRO A 36 32.21 -7.94 4.20
N ALA A 37 33.43 -8.10 4.74
CA ALA A 37 33.74 -7.66 6.10
C ALA A 37 33.39 -6.17 6.31
N PRO A 38 32.79 -5.80 7.46
CA PRO A 38 32.47 -4.41 7.78
C PRO A 38 33.70 -3.51 7.62
N GLY A 39 33.58 -2.42 6.87
CA GLY A 39 34.68 -1.46 6.62
C GLY A 39 35.64 -1.83 5.48
N SER A 40 35.49 -2.97 4.81
CA SER A 40 36.26 -3.28 3.60
C SER A 40 35.90 -2.35 2.44
N GLN A 41 36.82 -2.18 1.47
CA GLN A 41 36.53 -1.41 0.26
C GLN A 41 35.34 -1.98 -0.53
N ALA A 42 35.13 -3.30 -0.50
CA ALA A 42 34.00 -3.95 -1.14
C ALA A 42 32.68 -3.59 -0.43
N ALA A 43 32.65 -3.59 0.90
CA ALA A 43 31.48 -3.17 1.67
C ALA A 43 31.13 -1.70 1.43
N LEU A 44 32.14 -0.81 1.35
CA LEU A 44 31.93 0.61 1.05
C LEU A 44 31.37 0.83 -0.36
N ARG A 45 31.88 0.09 -1.36
CA ARG A 45 31.35 0.16 -2.73
C ARG A 45 29.88 -0.27 -2.79
N LEU A 46 29.54 -1.39 -2.15
CA LEU A 46 28.16 -1.88 -2.08
C LEU A 46 27.24 -0.86 -1.39
N ALA A 47 27.66 -0.29 -0.26
CA ALA A 47 26.89 0.74 0.45
C ALA A 47 26.66 1.99 -0.41
N ASN A 48 27.67 2.45 -1.14
CA ASN A 48 27.53 3.60 -2.03
C ASN A 48 26.61 3.31 -3.23
N ARG A 49 26.67 2.11 -3.81
CA ARG A 49 25.73 1.71 -4.87
C ARG A 49 24.28 1.70 -4.38
N ARG A 50 24.04 1.15 -3.18
CA ARG A 50 22.70 1.15 -2.56
C ARG A 50 22.19 2.58 -2.36
N ARG A 51 23.02 3.49 -1.84
CA ARG A 51 22.67 4.90 -1.69
C ARG A 51 22.27 5.56 -3.01
N VAL A 52 22.97 5.27 -4.11
CA VAL A 52 22.62 5.80 -5.43
C VAL A 52 21.29 5.23 -5.92
N VAL A 53 21.07 3.93 -5.77
CA VAL A 53 19.81 3.27 -6.14
C VAL A 53 18.63 3.80 -5.33
N ASP A 54 18.81 3.99 -4.03
CA ASP A 54 17.76 4.52 -3.14
C ASP A 54 17.49 6.00 -3.45
N ALA A 55 18.51 6.80 -3.78
CA ALA A 55 18.30 8.17 -4.24
C ALA A 55 17.53 8.23 -5.57
N VAL A 56 17.78 7.34 -6.53
CA VAL A 56 16.97 7.24 -7.76
C VAL A 56 15.54 6.78 -7.45
N ARG A 57 15.35 5.88 -6.49
CA ARG A 57 14.03 5.44 -6.02
C ARG A 57 13.20 6.57 -5.44
N GLU A 58 13.82 7.44 -4.65
CA GLU A 58 13.16 8.57 -3.98
C GLU A 58 12.93 9.76 -4.90
N LEU A 59 13.94 10.14 -5.70
CA LEU A 59 13.87 11.29 -6.61
C LEU A 59 13.10 10.99 -7.91
N GLY A 60 12.95 9.72 -8.26
CA GLY A 60 12.55 9.29 -9.59
C GLY A 60 13.64 9.61 -10.62
N ALA A 61 13.23 9.89 -11.86
CA ALA A 61 14.17 10.26 -12.91
C ALA A 61 14.93 11.57 -12.54
N ALA A 62 16.23 11.50 -12.33
CA ALA A 62 17.00 12.57 -11.71
C ALA A 62 18.35 12.80 -12.40
N THR A 63 18.90 14.01 -12.29
CA THR A 63 20.26 14.26 -12.79
C THR A 63 21.30 13.66 -11.85
N GLN A 64 22.48 13.31 -12.36
CA GLN A 64 23.60 12.85 -11.51
C GLN A 64 23.99 13.90 -10.45
N ALA A 65 23.79 15.19 -10.73
CA ALA A 65 24.02 16.26 -9.76
C ALA A 65 23.02 16.24 -8.60
N SER A 66 21.75 15.94 -8.87
CA SER A 66 20.73 15.75 -7.82
C SER A 66 21.04 14.51 -6.98
N ILE A 67 21.42 13.40 -7.61
CA ILE A 67 21.83 12.16 -6.93
C ILE A 67 23.04 12.42 -6.03
N ALA A 68 24.06 13.14 -6.51
CA ALA A 68 25.23 13.49 -5.71
C ALA A 68 24.88 14.34 -4.48
N ARG A 69 23.93 15.26 -4.62
CA ARG A 69 23.46 16.11 -3.51
C ARG A 69 22.72 15.28 -2.46
N GLU A 70 21.76 14.46 -2.90
CA GLU A 70 20.94 13.61 -2.02
C GLU A 70 21.81 12.59 -1.27
N THR A 71 22.70 11.93 -2.01
CA THR A 71 23.59 10.92 -1.43
C THR A 71 24.79 11.53 -0.71
N ALA A 72 25.06 12.83 -0.80
CA ALA A 72 26.30 13.46 -0.32
C ALA A 72 27.60 12.77 -0.82
N LEU A 73 27.57 12.15 -2.00
CA LEU A 73 28.72 11.52 -2.64
C LEU A 73 29.42 12.50 -3.60
N ALA A 74 30.72 12.29 -3.84
CA ALA A 74 31.45 13.06 -4.85
C ALA A 74 30.85 12.81 -6.26
N PRO A 75 30.73 13.84 -7.13
CA PRO A 75 30.17 13.68 -8.47
C PRO A 75 30.83 12.58 -9.32
N SER A 76 32.15 12.41 -9.20
CA SER A 76 32.90 11.34 -9.88
C SER A 76 32.49 9.94 -9.40
N THR A 77 32.26 9.77 -8.09
CA THR A 77 31.78 8.52 -7.50
C THR A 77 30.39 8.16 -8.01
N VAL A 78 29.47 9.14 -8.05
CA VAL A 78 28.12 8.94 -8.60
C VAL A 78 28.20 8.56 -10.07
N SER A 79 29.00 9.26 -10.86
CA SER A 79 29.16 8.98 -12.29
C SER A 79 29.66 7.56 -12.55
N SER A 80 30.67 7.09 -11.80
CA SER A 80 31.17 5.71 -11.88
C SER A 80 30.08 4.69 -11.52
N ILE A 81 29.36 4.91 -10.42
CA ILE A 81 28.29 4.00 -9.97
C ILE A 81 27.15 3.95 -10.99
N VAL A 82 26.70 5.09 -11.51
CA VAL A 82 25.65 5.14 -12.53
C VAL A 82 26.09 4.40 -13.79
N HIS A 83 27.34 4.57 -14.23
CA HIS A 83 27.87 3.84 -15.39
C HIS A 83 27.87 2.32 -15.15
N GLU A 84 28.32 1.86 -13.99
CA GLU A 84 28.28 0.43 -13.60
C GLU A 84 26.85 -0.12 -13.59
N LEU A 85 25.91 0.60 -12.99
CA LEU A 85 24.52 0.18 -12.89
C LEU A 85 23.78 0.23 -14.24
N THR A 86 24.21 1.11 -15.15
CA THR A 86 23.71 1.13 -16.53
C THR A 86 24.25 -0.05 -17.33
N ALA A 87 25.52 -0.43 -17.13
CA ALA A 87 26.11 -1.59 -17.79
C ALA A 87 25.44 -2.92 -17.41
N CYS A 88 24.84 -2.99 -16.22
CA CYS A 88 24.06 -4.14 -15.75
C CYS A 88 22.54 -4.00 -15.97
N ASP A 89 22.09 -2.99 -16.73
CA ASP A 89 20.68 -2.74 -17.06
C ASP A 89 19.77 -2.53 -15.83
N LEU A 90 20.31 -2.04 -14.72
CA LEU A 90 19.52 -1.61 -13.56
C LEU A 90 19.04 -0.18 -13.73
N LEU A 91 19.92 0.69 -14.24
CA LEU A 91 19.63 2.10 -14.51
C LEU A 91 19.72 2.38 -16.02
N ALA A 92 19.00 3.39 -16.47
CA ALA A 92 19.08 3.93 -17.81
C ALA A 92 19.34 5.44 -17.75
N MET A 93 19.94 5.97 -18.82
CA MET A 93 20.21 7.40 -18.99
C MET A 93 19.52 7.90 -20.24
N GLU A 94 18.66 8.91 -20.08
CA GLU A 94 17.98 9.56 -21.20
C GLU A 94 18.45 11.01 -21.39
N PRO A 95 18.67 11.46 -22.64
CA PRO A 95 18.93 12.86 -22.93
C PRO A 95 17.68 13.71 -22.70
N GLU A 96 17.84 14.84 -22.01
CA GLU A 96 16.76 15.80 -21.81
C GLU A 96 16.47 16.54 -23.13
N HIS A 97 15.21 16.53 -23.59
CA HIS A 97 14.79 17.32 -24.76
C HIS A 97 14.79 18.81 -24.39
N GLY A 98 15.90 19.51 -24.63
CA GLY A 98 15.97 20.95 -24.33
C GLY A 98 17.36 21.62 -24.28
N GLY A 99 18.42 20.95 -24.72
CA GLY A 99 19.77 21.54 -24.79
C GLY A 99 20.75 20.99 -23.74
N ARG A 100 21.94 21.60 -23.66
CA ARG A 100 23.20 21.08 -23.08
C ARG A 100 23.21 20.86 -21.54
N ARG A 101 22.10 20.46 -20.90
CA ARG A 101 22.01 20.22 -19.46
C ARG A 101 21.54 18.79 -19.18
N GLY A 102 22.38 18.04 -18.46
CA GLY A 102 22.14 16.80 -17.71
C GLY A 102 21.30 15.68 -18.32
N GLN A 103 21.90 14.53 -18.61
CA GLN A 103 21.16 13.27 -18.78
C GLN A 103 20.41 12.92 -17.49
N ARG A 104 19.17 12.42 -17.62
CA ARG A 104 18.37 11.93 -16.49
C ARG A 104 18.59 10.43 -16.29
N VAL A 105 18.93 10.07 -15.06
CA VAL A 105 19.12 8.70 -14.59
C VAL A 105 17.81 8.21 -13.97
N HIS A 106 17.35 7.04 -14.38
CA HIS A 106 16.14 6.38 -13.87
C HIS A 106 16.33 4.86 -13.91
N PHE A 107 15.37 4.07 -13.40
CA PHE A 107 15.46 2.62 -13.52
C PHE A 107 15.25 2.20 -14.97
N SER A 108 16.03 1.23 -15.44
CA SER A 108 15.75 0.60 -16.73
C SER A 108 14.35 -0.04 -16.72
N GLU A 109 13.64 0.00 -17.84
CA GLU A 109 12.34 -0.67 -17.98
C GLU A 109 12.45 -2.18 -17.73
N SER A 110 13.63 -2.76 -17.97
CA SER A 110 13.87 -4.18 -17.74
C SER A 110 14.24 -4.50 -16.29
N ALA A 111 14.59 -3.51 -15.46
CA ALA A 111 15.22 -3.71 -14.15
C ALA A 111 14.42 -4.65 -13.22
N GLY A 112 13.10 -4.64 -13.35
CA GLY A 112 12.18 -5.55 -12.70
C GLY A 112 10.80 -4.93 -12.56
N TYR A 113 9.86 -5.73 -12.08
CA TYR A 113 8.45 -5.36 -12.01
C TYR A 113 7.91 -5.53 -10.59
N LEU A 114 6.91 -4.73 -10.29
CA LEU A 114 6.15 -4.71 -9.05
C LEU A 114 4.71 -5.09 -9.35
N VAL A 115 4.06 -5.70 -8.36
CA VAL A 115 2.64 -6.01 -8.42
C VAL A 115 1.88 -5.14 -7.43
N GLY A 116 0.82 -4.49 -7.89
CA GLY A 116 -0.13 -3.80 -7.02
C GLY A 116 -1.43 -4.59 -6.99
N VAL A 117 -1.94 -4.88 -5.80
CA VAL A 117 -3.26 -5.50 -5.59
C VAL A 117 -4.05 -4.57 -4.68
N ASP A 118 -5.09 -3.93 -5.22
CA ASP A 118 -6.04 -3.14 -4.45
C ASP A 118 -7.34 -3.92 -4.28
N VAL A 119 -7.66 -4.28 -3.04
CA VAL A 119 -8.90 -4.95 -2.67
C VAL A 119 -9.81 -3.92 -2.02
N GLY A 120 -11.02 -3.78 -2.52
CA GLY A 120 -12.10 -3.02 -1.89
C GLY A 120 -13.20 -3.95 -1.35
N HIS A 121 -14.31 -3.37 -0.89
CA HIS A 121 -15.46 -4.17 -0.44
C HIS A 121 -16.15 -4.93 -1.58
N ARG A 122 -16.12 -4.38 -2.80
CA ARG A 122 -16.85 -4.90 -3.97
C ARG A 122 -15.98 -5.02 -5.21
N HIS A 123 -14.67 -4.84 -5.10
CA HIS A 123 -13.75 -4.91 -6.24
C HIS A 123 -12.38 -5.44 -5.82
N ALA A 124 -11.65 -5.96 -6.80
CA ALA A 124 -10.20 -6.09 -6.74
C ALA A 124 -9.58 -5.50 -8.01
N SER A 125 -8.41 -4.89 -7.91
CA SER A 125 -7.62 -4.41 -9.05
C SER A 125 -6.20 -4.92 -8.92
N VAL A 126 -5.67 -5.50 -9.99
CA VAL A 126 -4.30 -6.02 -10.06
C VAL A 126 -3.57 -5.26 -11.15
N ALA A 127 -2.36 -4.81 -10.87
CA ALA A 127 -1.48 -4.16 -11.84
C ALA A 127 -0.06 -4.69 -11.78
N VAL A 128 0.59 -4.70 -12.94
CA VAL A 128 2.03 -4.87 -13.08
C VAL A 128 2.62 -3.54 -13.50
N ALA A 129 3.60 -3.05 -12.73
CA ALA A 129 4.32 -1.81 -13.01
C ALA A 129 5.83 -2.05 -12.97
N ASP A 130 6.60 -1.17 -13.59
CA ASP A 130 8.06 -1.18 -13.45
C ASP A 130 8.52 -0.47 -12.16
N LEU A 131 9.84 -0.33 -11.97
CA LEU A 131 10.43 0.38 -10.84
C LEU A 131 10.27 1.91 -10.89
N ASN A 132 9.92 2.47 -12.05
CA ASN A 132 9.56 3.89 -12.20
C ASN A 132 8.09 4.15 -11.81
N LEU A 133 7.34 3.10 -11.44
CA LEU A 133 5.91 3.10 -11.12
C LEU A 133 5.01 3.31 -12.34
N ASP A 134 5.51 3.04 -13.54
CA ASP A 134 4.70 3.08 -14.74
C ASP A 134 3.91 1.77 -14.87
N VAL A 135 2.59 1.87 -14.76
CA VAL A 135 1.67 0.72 -14.89
C VAL A 135 1.66 0.24 -16.33
N ARG A 136 2.17 -0.98 -16.55
CA ARG A 136 2.28 -1.60 -17.88
C ARG A 136 1.00 -2.34 -18.28
N ALA A 137 0.36 -2.98 -17.31
CA ALA A 137 -0.96 -3.57 -17.49
C ALA A 137 -1.72 -3.61 -16.17
N GLN A 138 -3.05 -3.55 -16.26
CA GLN A 138 -3.93 -3.65 -15.10
C GLN A 138 -5.26 -4.32 -15.47
N ARG A 139 -5.89 -4.98 -14.50
CA ARG A 139 -7.24 -5.51 -14.63
C ARG A 139 -8.01 -5.31 -13.32
N ARG A 140 -9.27 -4.93 -13.46
CA ARG A 140 -10.21 -4.78 -12.34
C ARG A 140 -11.32 -5.83 -12.48
N ILE A 141 -11.72 -6.39 -11.34
CA ILE A 141 -12.83 -7.33 -11.23
C ILE A 141 -13.76 -6.88 -10.10
N ASP A 142 -15.03 -7.26 -10.22
CA ASP A 142 -16.00 -7.10 -9.15
C ASP A 142 -15.92 -8.28 -8.18
N LEU A 143 -16.13 -7.99 -6.90
CA LEU A 143 -16.15 -8.98 -5.83
C LEU A 143 -17.55 -9.11 -5.24
N PRO A 144 -17.95 -10.33 -4.84
CA PRO A 144 -19.16 -10.52 -4.05
C PRO A 144 -19.00 -9.86 -2.67
N ALA A 145 -20.12 -9.53 -2.04
CA ALA A 145 -20.11 -9.08 -0.65
C ALA A 145 -19.63 -10.22 0.27
N GLY A 146 -18.79 -9.88 1.26
CA GLY A 146 -18.26 -10.88 2.20
C GLY A 146 -17.22 -11.82 1.60
N HIS A 147 -16.52 -11.40 0.55
CA HIS A 147 -15.43 -12.16 -0.06
C HIS A 147 -14.36 -12.58 0.95
N ARG A 148 -13.74 -13.74 0.71
CA ARG A 148 -12.69 -14.31 1.55
C ARG A 148 -11.30 -13.96 1.00
N ALA A 149 -10.32 -13.86 1.90
CA ALA A 149 -8.95 -13.52 1.53
C ALA A 149 -8.35 -14.50 0.52
N GLU A 150 -8.54 -15.80 0.75
CA GLU A 150 -7.96 -16.86 -0.08
C GLU A 150 -8.50 -16.83 -1.51
N ASP A 151 -9.81 -16.64 -1.67
CA ASP A 151 -10.47 -16.57 -2.98
C ASP A 151 -9.99 -15.35 -3.77
N VAL A 152 -9.92 -14.18 -3.10
CA VAL A 152 -9.47 -12.93 -3.73
C VAL A 152 -7.99 -13.01 -4.12
N LEU A 153 -7.14 -13.56 -3.27
CA LEU A 153 -5.70 -13.71 -3.57
C LEU A 153 -5.45 -14.74 -4.68
N THR A 154 -6.24 -15.80 -4.74
CA THR A 154 -6.18 -16.78 -5.84
C THR A 154 -6.57 -16.13 -7.16
N GLY A 155 -7.70 -15.41 -7.20
CA GLY A 155 -8.10 -14.65 -8.39
C GLY A 155 -7.09 -13.55 -8.77
N ALA A 156 -6.48 -12.89 -7.79
CA ALA A 156 -5.42 -11.92 -8.05
C ALA A 156 -4.17 -12.57 -8.67
N ARG A 157 -3.83 -13.80 -8.24
CA ARG A 157 -2.74 -14.58 -8.83
C ARG A 157 -3.03 -14.98 -10.27
N GLU A 158 -4.25 -15.43 -10.56
CA GLU A 158 -4.67 -15.76 -11.94
C GLU A 158 -4.54 -14.54 -12.86
N ILE A 159 -5.06 -13.39 -12.42
CA ILE A 159 -4.92 -12.13 -13.16
C ILE A 159 -3.45 -11.75 -13.33
N LEU A 160 -2.63 -11.89 -12.29
CA LEU A 160 -1.20 -11.60 -12.37
C LEU A 160 -0.51 -12.47 -13.44
N ASP A 161 -0.80 -13.77 -13.48
CA ASP A 161 -0.20 -14.69 -14.45
C ASP A 161 -0.66 -14.36 -15.89
N GLU A 162 -1.92 -13.97 -16.09
CA GLU A 162 -2.40 -13.46 -17.38
C GLU A 162 -1.68 -12.17 -17.80
N LEU A 163 -1.62 -11.17 -16.92
CA LEU A 163 -0.98 -9.88 -17.22
C LEU A 163 0.51 -10.08 -17.56
N ARG A 164 1.21 -10.90 -16.78
CA ARG A 164 2.62 -11.24 -17.04
C ARG A 164 2.81 -11.95 -18.36
N THR A 165 1.95 -12.90 -18.70
CA THR A 165 2.01 -13.61 -19.99
C THR A 165 1.81 -12.64 -21.14
N SER A 166 0.86 -11.69 -21.02
CA SER A 166 0.62 -10.68 -22.06
C SER A 166 1.76 -9.69 -22.25
N LEU A 167 2.58 -9.47 -21.21
CA LEU A 167 3.73 -8.57 -21.21
C LEU A 167 5.06 -9.29 -21.47
N ASP A 168 5.06 -10.62 -21.65
CA ASP A 168 6.26 -11.47 -21.72
C ASP A 168 7.20 -11.28 -20.50
N VAL A 169 6.61 -11.17 -19.31
CA VAL A 169 7.35 -10.95 -18.04
C VAL A 169 7.50 -12.27 -17.27
N PRO A 170 8.74 -12.80 -17.14
CA PRO A 170 8.99 -14.02 -16.38
C PRO A 170 8.84 -13.79 -14.88
N ALA A 171 8.53 -14.85 -14.13
CA ALA A 171 8.17 -14.76 -12.70
C ALA A 171 9.29 -14.19 -11.85
N GLN A 172 10.53 -14.52 -12.21
CA GLN A 172 11.74 -14.12 -11.53
C GLN A 172 12.02 -12.61 -11.66
N ARG A 173 11.34 -11.92 -12.58
CA ARG A 173 11.42 -10.46 -12.74
C ARG A 173 10.38 -9.73 -11.89
N ILE A 174 9.45 -10.43 -11.23
CA ILE A 174 8.58 -9.83 -10.22
C ILE A 174 9.35 -9.74 -8.92
N LEU A 175 9.65 -8.52 -8.48
CA LEU A 175 10.51 -8.28 -7.33
C LEU A 175 9.74 -8.21 -6.01
N GLY A 176 8.47 -7.80 -6.05
CA GLY A 176 7.61 -7.70 -4.89
C GLY A 176 6.20 -7.23 -5.22
N ALA A 177 5.31 -7.38 -4.25
CA ALA A 177 3.91 -6.99 -4.34
C ALA A 177 3.47 -6.09 -3.18
N GLY A 178 2.48 -5.24 -3.45
CA GLY A 178 1.76 -4.48 -2.44
C GLY A 178 0.29 -4.86 -2.47
N LEU A 179 -0.27 -5.15 -1.30
CA LEU A 179 -1.68 -5.46 -1.11
C LEU A 179 -2.34 -4.36 -0.26
N THR A 180 -3.39 -3.74 -0.79
CA THR A 180 -4.20 -2.77 -0.04
C THR A 180 -5.59 -3.28 0.23
N LEU A 181 -6.15 -2.90 1.38
CA LEU A 181 -7.48 -3.34 1.82
C LEU A 181 -8.20 -2.29 2.68
N PRO A 182 -9.55 -2.29 2.73
CA PRO A 182 -10.36 -1.33 3.47
C PRO A 182 -10.48 -1.73 4.95
N ALA A 183 -9.36 -1.93 5.63
CA ALA A 183 -9.34 -2.20 7.07
C ALA A 183 -8.03 -1.73 7.70
N PRO A 184 -8.01 -1.45 9.02
CA PRO A 184 -6.78 -1.23 9.75
C PRO A 184 -5.86 -2.43 9.57
N VAL A 185 -4.60 -2.16 9.23
CA VAL A 185 -3.54 -3.17 9.17
C VAL A 185 -2.65 -2.95 10.39
N ASP A 186 -2.17 -4.02 11.00
CA ASP A 186 -1.29 -3.89 12.17
C ASP A 186 0.01 -3.12 11.85
N ALA A 187 0.68 -2.59 12.88
CA ALA A 187 1.89 -1.80 12.71
C ALA A 187 3.07 -2.60 12.09
N GLU A 188 3.02 -3.93 12.17
CA GLU A 188 4.00 -4.82 11.58
C GLU A 188 3.66 -5.18 10.12
N CYS A 189 2.52 -4.70 9.62
CA CYS A 189 1.95 -4.97 8.32
C CYS A 189 1.79 -6.48 8.01
N ARG A 190 1.34 -7.27 9.00
CA ARG A 190 1.12 -8.73 8.84
C ARG A 190 -0.34 -9.08 8.54
N GLY A 191 -1.28 -8.50 9.27
CA GLY A 191 -2.70 -8.80 9.15
C GLY A 191 -3.59 -7.63 9.57
N LEU A 192 -4.85 -7.93 9.89
CA LEU A 192 -5.81 -6.92 10.30
C LEU A 192 -5.56 -6.44 11.73
N GLY A 193 -5.59 -5.11 11.93
CA GLY A 193 -5.67 -4.49 13.25
C GLY A 193 -7.10 -4.44 13.81
N SER A 194 -8.12 -4.65 12.97
CA SER A 194 -9.52 -4.77 13.41
C SER A 194 -10.26 -5.82 12.59
N GLU A 195 -10.74 -6.86 13.27
CA GLU A 195 -11.46 -7.98 12.65
C GLU A 195 -12.91 -7.63 12.30
N ALA A 196 -13.49 -6.58 12.90
CA ALA A 196 -14.89 -6.23 12.72
C ALA A 196 -15.19 -5.64 11.32
N ILE A 197 -14.19 -5.05 10.66
CA ILE A 197 -14.37 -4.31 9.41
C ILE A 197 -14.33 -5.24 8.18
N LEU A 198 -13.45 -6.25 8.21
CA LEU A 198 -13.39 -7.35 7.23
C LEU A 198 -13.38 -8.71 7.95
N PRO A 199 -14.52 -9.19 8.47
CA PRO A 199 -14.57 -10.41 9.28
C PRO A 199 -14.08 -11.67 8.57
N ALA A 200 -14.30 -11.78 7.25
CA ALA A 200 -13.86 -12.92 6.46
C ALA A 200 -12.32 -12.97 6.24
N TRP A 201 -11.60 -11.95 6.70
CA TRP A 201 -10.14 -11.83 6.62
C TRP A 201 -9.48 -11.86 8.00
N ALA A 202 -10.28 -12.00 9.06
CA ALA A 202 -9.84 -11.98 10.46
C ALA A 202 -8.93 -13.17 10.82
N GLY A 203 -8.00 -12.97 11.75
CA GLY A 203 -7.08 -14.00 12.24
C GLY A 203 -6.03 -14.51 11.24
N LEU A 204 -5.93 -13.95 10.04
CA LEU A 204 -4.97 -14.37 9.01
C LEU A 204 -3.68 -13.55 9.05
N ASP A 205 -2.54 -14.21 8.86
CA ASP A 205 -1.30 -13.55 8.44
C ASP A 205 -1.39 -13.27 6.93
N LEU A 206 -2.00 -12.14 6.60
CA LEU A 206 -2.25 -11.70 5.23
C LEU A 206 -0.95 -11.52 4.43
N ARG A 207 0.13 -11.07 5.09
CA ARG A 207 1.45 -10.96 4.46
C ARG A 207 1.95 -12.31 4.02
N ALA A 208 1.96 -13.29 4.92
CA ALA A 208 2.43 -14.64 4.62
C ALA A 208 1.55 -15.31 3.56
N LEU A 209 0.23 -15.20 3.71
CA LEU A 209 -0.74 -15.75 2.76
C LEU A 209 -0.54 -15.14 1.36
N ALA A 210 -0.50 -13.81 1.25
CA ALA A 210 -0.30 -13.14 -0.04
C ALA A 210 1.08 -13.44 -0.64
N THR A 211 2.14 -13.50 0.18
CA THR A 211 3.49 -13.88 -0.28
C THR A 211 3.50 -15.29 -0.87
N GLY A 212 2.85 -16.25 -0.20
CA GLY A 212 2.73 -17.63 -0.67
C GLY A 212 1.93 -17.73 -1.96
N THR A 213 0.77 -17.06 -2.04
CA THR A 213 -0.14 -17.14 -3.18
C THR A 213 0.38 -16.37 -4.41
N LEU A 214 0.91 -15.15 -4.21
CA LEU A 214 1.45 -14.33 -5.29
C LEU A 214 2.86 -14.75 -5.70
N GLY A 215 3.56 -15.54 -4.89
CA GLY A 215 4.88 -16.09 -5.21
C GLY A 215 6.01 -15.05 -5.19
N CYS A 216 5.81 -13.92 -4.52
CA CYS A 216 6.83 -12.88 -4.33
C CYS A 216 6.62 -12.16 -2.98
N PRO A 217 7.66 -11.52 -2.41
CA PRO A 217 7.53 -10.78 -1.16
C PRO A 217 6.41 -9.75 -1.24
N THR A 218 5.46 -9.82 -0.32
CA THR A 218 4.29 -8.94 -0.32
C THR A 218 4.26 -8.06 0.93
N VAL A 219 3.94 -6.78 0.76
CA VAL A 219 3.60 -5.87 1.86
C VAL A 219 2.10 -5.61 1.89
N VAL A 220 1.53 -5.50 3.08
CA VAL A 220 0.11 -5.25 3.30
C VAL A 220 -0.09 -3.86 3.88
N GLU A 221 -1.06 -3.11 3.38
CA GLU A 221 -1.32 -1.74 3.82
C GLU A 221 -2.82 -1.42 3.83
N ASN A 222 -3.21 -0.50 4.71
CA ASN A 222 -4.55 0.08 4.69
C ASN A 222 -4.75 0.95 3.43
N ASP A 223 -5.91 0.88 2.80
CA ASP A 223 -6.15 1.59 1.54
C ASP A 223 -6.14 3.13 1.65
N ALA A 224 -6.57 3.70 2.78
CA ALA A 224 -6.46 5.14 3.03
C ALA A 224 -5.00 5.57 3.24
N ASN A 225 -4.20 4.78 3.95
CA ASN A 225 -2.75 4.98 4.05
C ASN A 225 -2.06 4.90 2.67
N ALA A 226 -2.43 3.91 1.86
CA ALA A 226 -1.91 3.75 0.52
C ALA A 226 -2.27 4.95 -0.37
N GLY A 227 -3.53 5.41 -0.31
CA GLY A 227 -3.96 6.64 -0.99
C GLY A 227 -3.17 7.88 -0.55
N ALA A 228 -2.90 8.02 0.76
CA ALA A 228 -2.08 9.12 1.28
C ALA A 228 -0.65 9.08 0.73
N VAL A 229 -0.01 7.92 0.75
CA VAL A 229 1.34 7.73 0.19
C VAL A 229 1.37 8.04 -1.29
N ALA A 230 0.35 7.61 -2.04
CA ALA A 230 0.27 7.86 -3.48
C ALA A 230 0.09 9.34 -3.81
N GLU A 231 -0.86 10.02 -3.16
CA GLU A 231 -1.10 11.45 -3.37
C GLU A 231 0.08 12.30 -2.92
N HIS A 232 0.78 11.91 -1.85
CA HIS A 232 1.99 12.58 -1.39
C HIS A 232 3.14 12.46 -2.37
N ALA A 233 3.35 11.26 -2.93
CA ALA A 233 4.45 11.00 -3.85
C ALA A 233 4.19 11.51 -5.27
N LEU A 234 2.97 11.32 -5.79
CA LEU A 234 2.66 11.48 -7.21
C LEU A 234 1.54 12.48 -7.50
N GLY A 235 0.72 12.84 -6.51
CA GLY A 235 -0.51 13.61 -6.70
C GLY A 235 -0.52 14.97 -5.99
N ALA A 236 -1.69 15.31 -5.43
CA ALA A 236 -1.99 16.63 -4.86
C ALA A 236 -1.11 17.00 -3.65
N GLY A 237 -0.54 15.99 -3.00
CA GLY A 237 0.27 16.10 -1.79
C GLY A 237 1.74 16.42 -2.01
N ARG A 238 2.20 16.48 -3.25
CA ARG A 238 3.63 16.68 -3.56
C ARG A 238 4.18 17.95 -2.93
N GLY A 239 5.32 17.83 -2.27
CA GLY A 239 6.01 18.94 -1.62
C GLY A 239 5.44 19.35 -0.26
N THR A 240 4.47 18.60 0.28
CA THR A 240 3.95 18.85 1.63
C THR A 240 4.64 17.97 2.67
N ALA A 241 4.77 18.49 3.89
CA ALA A 241 5.27 17.76 5.05
C ALA A 241 4.14 17.23 5.94
N HIS A 242 3.01 17.92 5.99
CA HIS A 242 1.88 17.57 6.86
C HIS A 242 0.57 17.50 6.07
N MET A 243 0.16 16.29 5.70
CA MET A 243 -1.02 16.06 4.87
C MET A 243 -1.95 15.03 5.49
N ALA A 244 -3.25 15.24 5.36
CA ALA A 244 -4.25 14.19 5.56
C ALA A 244 -4.93 13.86 4.22
N TYR A 245 -4.93 12.59 3.84
CA TYR A 245 -5.76 12.09 2.74
C TYR A 245 -7.03 11.48 3.31
N LEU A 246 -8.19 11.91 2.83
CA LEU A 246 -9.49 11.36 3.20
C LEU A 246 -10.02 10.49 2.07
N LYS A 247 -10.32 9.24 2.38
CA LYS A 247 -10.97 8.31 1.47
C LYS A 247 -12.47 8.29 1.75
N LEU A 248 -13.27 8.82 0.83
CA LEU A 248 -14.73 8.84 0.90
C LEU A 248 -15.33 7.86 -0.11
N SER A 249 -15.40 6.58 0.25
CA SER A 249 -15.92 5.51 -0.61
C SER A 249 -16.93 4.67 0.20
N HIS A 250 -16.89 3.34 0.04
CA HIS A 250 -17.75 2.40 0.79
C HIS A 250 -17.75 2.66 2.30
N GLY A 251 -16.60 3.03 2.85
CA GLY A 251 -16.42 3.55 4.19
C GLY A 251 -15.60 4.83 4.18
N VAL A 252 -15.32 5.36 5.37
CA VAL A 252 -14.52 6.58 5.54
C VAL A 252 -13.23 6.27 6.29
N GLY A 253 -12.10 6.59 5.68
CA GLY A 253 -10.78 6.45 6.29
C GLY A 253 -9.90 7.66 6.01
N ALA A 254 -8.82 7.78 6.77
CA ALA A 254 -7.78 8.77 6.50
C ALA A 254 -6.38 8.17 6.62
N GLY A 255 -5.50 8.57 5.70
CA GLY A 255 -4.06 8.36 5.86
C GLY A 255 -3.37 9.66 6.21
N LEU A 256 -2.43 9.62 7.15
CA LEU A 256 -1.75 10.81 7.68
C LEU A 256 -0.27 10.82 7.26
N ILE A 257 0.17 11.87 6.58
CA ILE A 257 1.58 12.17 6.36
C ILE A 257 2.01 13.23 7.37
N LEU A 258 2.94 12.91 8.26
CA LEU A 258 3.49 13.83 9.24
C LEU A 258 5.02 13.88 9.11
N GLY A 259 5.57 15.09 8.94
CA GLY A 259 7.01 15.26 8.71
C GLY A 259 7.50 14.60 7.41
N GLY A 260 6.62 14.50 6.41
CA GLY A 260 6.91 13.88 5.11
C GLY A 260 6.83 12.35 5.10
N GLY A 261 6.49 11.70 6.22
CA GLY A 261 6.34 10.25 6.32
C GLY A 261 4.93 9.81 6.70
N LEU A 262 4.53 8.61 6.26
CA LEU A 262 3.26 8.01 6.67
C LEU A 262 3.26 7.72 8.18
N TYR A 263 2.32 8.31 8.89
CA TYR A 263 2.08 8.09 10.31
C TYR A 263 1.00 7.03 10.53
N ARG A 264 1.42 5.88 11.07
CA ARG A 264 0.55 4.71 11.34
C ARG A 264 0.01 4.65 12.77
N GLY A 265 0.58 5.45 13.68
CA GLY A 265 0.33 5.31 15.12
C GLY A 265 0.90 4.02 15.70
N ALA A 266 0.60 3.75 16.97
CA ALA A 266 1.21 2.67 17.73
C ALA A 266 0.81 1.26 17.24
N THR A 267 -0.42 1.10 16.73
CA THR A 267 -0.98 -0.19 16.33
C THR A 267 -1.30 -0.30 14.84
N GLY A 268 -0.97 0.72 14.04
CA GLY A 268 -1.36 0.77 12.63
C GLY A 268 -2.73 1.40 12.34
N SER A 269 -3.44 1.87 13.39
CA SER A 269 -4.82 2.36 13.30
C SER A 269 -4.95 3.89 13.40
N ALA A 270 -3.88 4.65 13.14
CA ALA A 270 -4.00 6.10 13.04
C ALA A 270 -4.86 6.49 11.83
N GLY A 271 -5.68 7.54 11.96
CA GLY A 271 -6.48 8.04 10.84
C GLY A 271 -7.83 7.34 10.64
N GLU A 272 -8.31 6.55 11.61
CA GLU A 272 -9.66 5.96 11.62
C GLU A 272 -10.77 7.00 11.86
N ILE A 273 -10.77 8.07 11.05
CA ILE A 273 -11.68 9.21 11.16
C ILE A 273 -13.14 8.81 10.91
N GLY A 274 -13.39 7.75 10.13
CA GLY A 274 -14.74 7.21 9.94
C GLY A 274 -15.38 6.72 11.24
N HIS A 275 -14.58 6.46 12.27
CA HIS A 275 -15.02 5.90 13.54
C HIS A 275 -15.08 6.91 14.69
N VAL A 276 -14.85 8.21 14.42
CA VAL A 276 -15.11 9.26 15.41
C VAL A 276 -16.61 9.34 15.69
N THR A 277 -16.99 9.39 16.97
CA THR A 277 -18.40 9.47 17.38
C THR A 277 -18.94 10.89 17.16
N LEU A 278 -20.01 11.00 16.37
CA LEU A 278 -20.76 12.23 16.17
C LEU A 278 -22.04 12.26 17.00
N ASP A 279 -22.84 11.19 16.94
CA ASP A 279 -24.06 11.04 17.75
C ASP A 279 -24.38 9.56 17.98
N GLU A 280 -24.21 9.10 19.22
CA GLU A 280 -24.46 7.70 19.64
C GLU A 280 -25.90 7.21 19.36
N ARG A 281 -26.84 8.13 19.15
CA ARG A 281 -28.24 7.81 18.82
C ARG A 281 -28.43 7.35 17.38
N ALA A 282 -27.45 7.56 16.50
CA ALA A 282 -27.51 7.17 15.09
C ALA A 282 -27.33 5.66 14.84
N GLY A 283 -27.22 4.86 15.89
CA GLY A 283 -27.20 3.40 15.81
C GLY A 283 -25.80 2.79 15.83
N LEU A 284 -25.74 1.49 15.53
CA LEU A 284 -24.51 0.70 15.57
C LEU A 284 -23.69 0.90 14.29
N CYS A 285 -22.39 1.13 14.46
CA CYS A 285 -21.40 1.07 13.39
C CYS A 285 -20.88 -0.35 13.24
N ARG A 286 -20.45 -0.73 12.02
CA ARG A 286 -19.85 -2.05 11.74
C ARG A 286 -18.61 -2.34 12.61
N CYS A 287 -17.90 -1.31 13.06
CA CYS A 287 -16.73 -1.49 13.93
C CYS A 287 -17.10 -1.91 15.37
N GLY A 288 -18.39 -1.95 15.72
CA GLY A 288 -18.91 -2.30 17.04
C GLY A 288 -19.28 -1.08 17.91
N ASN A 289 -18.81 0.12 17.56
CA ASN A 289 -19.18 1.37 18.24
C ASN A 289 -20.57 1.88 17.82
N ARG A 290 -20.96 3.05 18.34
CA ARG A 290 -22.22 3.74 17.98
C ARG A 290 -21.95 5.14 17.49
N GLY A 291 -22.75 5.60 16.53
CA GLY A 291 -22.74 7.00 16.12
C GLY A 291 -21.48 7.47 15.41
N CYS A 292 -20.70 6.56 14.84
CA CYS A 292 -19.50 6.88 14.09
C CYS A 292 -19.83 7.73 12.84
N LEU A 293 -18.93 8.62 12.41
CA LEU A 293 -19.07 9.39 11.16
C LEU A 293 -19.53 8.51 9.98
N GLU A 294 -18.94 7.33 9.82
CA GLU A 294 -19.29 6.39 8.74
C GLU A 294 -20.78 6.02 8.71
N THR A 295 -21.46 5.96 9.86
CA THR A 295 -22.90 5.65 9.92
C THR A 295 -23.77 6.69 9.21
N PHE A 296 -23.23 7.91 8.99
CA PHE A 296 -23.93 9.00 8.33
C PHE A 296 -23.53 9.21 6.87
N VAL A 297 -22.28 8.89 6.51
CA VAL A 297 -21.69 9.32 5.23
C VAL A 297 -21.10 8.18 4.39
N SER A 298 -21.24 6.92 4.81
CA SER A 298 -20.85 5.78 3.99
C SER A 298 -21.61 5.77 2.65
N SER A 299 -21.04 5.13 1.62
CA SER A 299 -21.74 4.97 0.33
C SER A 299 -23.15 4.40 0.49
N GLN A 300 -23.32 3.38 1.34
CA GLN A 300 -24.63 2.77 1.55
C GLN A 300 -25.60 3.75 2.23
N THR A 301 -25.16 4.49 3.25
CA THR A 301 -26.00 5.50 3.91
C THR A 301 -26.45 6.57 2.92
N VAL A 302 -25.55 7.08 2.08
CA VAL A 302 -25.89 8.07 1.04
C VAL A 302 -26.94 7.52 0.07
N LEU A 303 -26.79 6.26 -0.37
CA LEU A 303 -27.75 5.60 -1.24
C LEU A 303 -29.12 5.43 -0.57
N ASP A 304 -29.15 4.98 0.70
CA ASP A 304 -30.39 4.76 1.44
C ASP A 304 -31.17 6.08 1.64
N VAL A 305 -30.46 7.16 1.94
CA VAL A 305 -31.08 8.50 2.07
C VAL A 305 -31.69 8.95 0.74
N VAL A 306 -30.98 8.80 -0.37
CA VAL A 306 -31.53 9.17 -1.69
C VAL A 306 -32.70 8.27 -2.07
N ALA A 307 -32.61 6.96 -1.84
CA ALA A 307 -33.68 6.01 -2.13
C ALA A 307 -34.96 6.31 -1.35
N SER A 308 -34.86 6.76 -0.09
CA SER A 308 -36.00 7.16 0.74
C SER A 308 -36.82 8.32 0.14
N SER A 309 -36.23 9.11 -0.75
CA SER A 309 -36.91 10.19 -1.49
C SER A 309 -37.67 9.71 -2.73
N GLY A 310 -37.72 8.39 -2.97
CA GLY A 310 -38.38 7.78 -4.14
C GLY A 310 -37.54 7.78 -5.42
N ARG A 311 -36.28 8.21 -5.34
CA ARG A 311 -35.33 8.25 -6.45
C ARG A 311 -34.66 6.89 -6.63
N ARG A 312 -34.38 6.53 -7.89
CA ARG A 312 -33.67 5.31 -8.23
C ARG A 312 -32.23 5.66 -8.59
N VAL A 313 -31.31 5.35 -7.67
CA VAL A 313 -29.87 5.44 -7.85
C VAL A 313 -29.27 4.10 -7.45
N GLU A 314 -28.27 3.63 -8.19
CA GLU A 314 -27.66 2.32 -7.94
C GLU A 314 -26.24 2.45 -7.36
N SER A 315 -25.63 3.62 -7.53
CA SER A 315 -24.27 3.92 -7.08
C SER A 315 -24.14 5.36 -6.57
N VAL A 316 -23.12 5.62 -5.74
CA VAL A 316 -22.77 6.99 -5.34
C VAL A 316 -22.38 7.82 -6.57
N GLY A 317 -21.80 7.20 -7.60
CA GLY A 317 -21.54 7.84 -8.89
C GLY A 317 -22.81 8.39 -9.55
N ASP A 318 -23.94 7.66 -9.46
CA ASP A 318 -25.23 8.18 -9.94
C ASP A 318 -25.69 9.37 -9.11
N VAL A 319 -25.60 9.29 -7.78
CA VAL A 319 -25.95 10.41 -6.89
C VAL A 319 -25.16 11.67 -7.23
N VAL A 320 -23.85 11.53 -7.44
CA VAL A 320 -22.98 12.64 -7.86
C VAL A 320 -23.41 13.18 -9.23
N ARG A 321 -23.64 12.30 -10.22
CA ARG A 321 -24.07 12.71 -11.57
C ARG A 321 -25.39 13.49 -11.53
N GLU A 322 -26.40 12.97 -10.83
CA GLU A 322 -27.71 13.62 -10.72
C GLU A 322 -27.63 14.96 -9.97
N ALA A 323 -26.80 15.03 -8.92
CA ALA A 323 -26.57 16.29 -8.21
C ALA A 323 -25.92 17.36 -9.09
N LEU A 324 -24.90 16.99 -9.88
CA LEU A 324 -24.25 17.90 -10.84
C LEU A 324 -25.19 18.29 -11.98
N ALA A 325 -26.18 17.46 -12.31
CA ALA A 325 -27.27 17.80 -13.23
C ALA A 325 -28.32 18.77 -12.61
N GLY A 326 -28.14 19.18 -11.36
CA GLY A 326 -29.00 20.14 -10.66
C GLY A 326 -30.15 19.49 -9.90
N ASP A 327 -30.13 18.17 -9.67
CA ASP A 327 -31.18 17.52 -8.89
C ASP A 327 -31.18 18.02 -7.43
N PRO A 328 -32.28 18.60 -6.91
CA PRO A 328 -32.28 19.20 -5.58
C PRO A 328 -32.08 18.18 -4.44
N GLY A 329 -32.53 16.94 -4.63
CA GLY A 329 -32.44 15.89 -3.61
C GLY A 329 -31.00 15.39 -3.48
N CYS A 330 -30.37 15.03 -4.60
CA CYS A 330 -28.98 14.58 -4.62
C CYS A 330 -28.02 15.69 -4.20
N THR A 331 -28.27 16.93 -4.65
CA THR A 331 -27.53 18.13 -4.21
C THR A 331 -27.59 18.27 -2.69
N ARG A 332 -28.80 18.20 -2.09
CA ARG A 332 -28.97 18.27 -0.63
C ARG A 332 -28.15 17.21 0.09
N VAL A 333 -28.27 15.95 -0.34
CA VAL A 333 -27.56 14.83 0.29
C VAL A 333 -26.05 15.04 0.27
N ILE A 334 -25.47 15.41 -0.88
CA ILE A 334 -24.03 15.67 -0.98
C ILE A 334 -23.61 16.83 -0.07
N THR A 335 -24.38 17.92 -0.05
CA THR A 335 -24.04 19.08 0.79
C THR A 335 -24.12 18.76 2.29
N ASP A 336 -25.12 17.99 2.72
CA ASP A 336 -25.28 17.56 4.11
C ASP A 336 -24.17 16.58 4.52
N THR A 337 -23.82 15.65 3.62
CA THR A 337 -22.65 14.77 3.78
C THR A 337 -21.35 15.58 3.95
N GLY A 338 -21.14 16.59 3.11
CA GLY A 338 -19.97 17.48 3.18
C GLY A 338 -19.87 18.22 4.52
N ARG A 339 -20.99 18.67 5.10
CA ARG A 339 -21.01 19.33 6.42
C ARG A 339 -20.57 18.38 7.55
N LEU A 340 -21.06 17.15 7.54
CA LEU A 340 -20.70 16.14 8.54
C LEU A 340 -19.23 15.75 8.45
N ILE A 341 -18.74 15.53 7.22
CA ILE A 341 -17.32 15.29 6.96
C ILE A 341 -16.49 16.47 7.44
N GLY A 342 -16.86 17.69 7.07
CA GLY A 342 -16.13 18.89 7.48
C GLY A 342 -16.05 19.09 8.99
N GLY A 343 -17.09 18.69 9.74
CA GLY A 343 -17.04 18.65 11.21
C GLY A 343 -15.98 17.69 11.75
N ALA A 344 -15.83 16.50 11.16
CA ALA A 344 -14.77 15.56 11.53
C ALA A 344 -13.39 16.03 11.08
N VAL A 345 -13.29 16.62 9.88
CA VAL A 345 -12.03 17.21 9.38
C VAL A 345 -11.58 18.37 10.27
N ALA A 346 -12.50 19.17 10.80
CA ALA A 346 -12.16 20.23 11.75
C ALA A 346 -11.49 19.67 13.02
N GLN A 347 -12.00 18.55 13.55
CA GLN A 347 -11.40 17.87 14.70
C GLN A 347 -10.00 17.33 14.35
N LEU A 348 -9.84 16.73 13.16
CA LEU A 348 -8.53 16.31 12.66
C LEU A 348 -7.56 17.49 12.56
N CYS A 349 -8.02 18.63 12.04
CA CYS A 349 -7.20 19.84 11.92
C CYS A 349 -6.76 20.35 13.30
N ASN A 350 -7.65 20.36 14.28
CA ASN A 350 -7.32 20.76 15.65
C ASN A 350 -6.30 19.80 16.31
N ALA A 351 -6.33 18.52 15.97
CA ALA A 351 -5.46 17.51 16.56
C ALA A 351 -4.07 17.44 15.89
N PHE A 352 -4.01 17.55 14.56
CA PHE A 352 -2.79 17.28 13.78
C PHE A 352 -2.25 18.48 13.01
N ASN A 353 -3.03 19.55 12.86
CA ASN A 353 -2.65 20.78 12.16
C ASN A 353 -1.97 20.54 10.79
N PRO A 354 -2.62 19.81 9.86
CA PRO A 354 -2.06 19.61 8.53
C PRO A 354 -2.08 20.91 7.72
N GLU A 355 -1.16 21.05 6.77
CA GLU A 355 -1.17 22.14 5.79
C GLU A 355 -2.05 21.81 4.57
N LEU A 356 -2.35 20.53 4.35
CA LEU A 356 -3.16 20.04 3.24
C LEU A 356 -4.10 18.90 3.65
N VAL A 357 -5.37 19.02 3.28
CA VAL A 357 -6.32 17.91 3.27
C VAL A 357 -6.66 17.58 1.81
N VAL A 358 -6.39 16.35 1.42
CA VAL A 358 -6.71 15.81 0.09
C VAL A 358 -7.94 14.91 0.21
N VAL A 359 -8.98 15.17 -0.57
CA VAL A 359 -10.24 14.42 -0.52
C VAL A 359 -10.36 13.52 -1.74
N GLY A 360 -10.34 12.21 -1.53
CA GLY A 360 -10.49 11.18 -2.56
C GLY A 360 -11.75 10.34 -2.37
N GLY A 361 -11.96 9.40 -3.31
CA GLY A 361 -13.13 8.52 -3.35
C GLY A 361 -14.27 9.05 -4.24
N GLU A 362 -15.37 8.31 -4.30
CA GLU A 362 -16.45 8.57 -5.26
C GLU A 362 -17.20 9.88 -4.96
N LEU A 363 -17.41 10.19 -3.69
CA LEU A 363 -18.05 11.45 -3.28
C LEU A 363 -17.23 12.67 -3.68
N ALA A 364 -15.89 12.56 -3.68
CA ALA A 364 -14.99 13.66 -4.03
C ALA A 364 -15.16 14.12 -5.50
N ARG A 365 -15.78 13.30 -6.36
CA ARG A 365 -16.11 13.64 -7.75
C ARG A 365 -17.20 14.71 -7.87
N ALA A 366 -17.89 15.04 -6.78
CA ALA A 366 -18.80 16.18 -6.73
C ALA A 366 -18.07 17.53 -6.61
N GLU A 367 -16.73 17.52 -6.47
CA GLU A 367 -15.89 18.72 -6.44
C GLU A 367 -16.41 19.74 -5.41
N ASP A 368 -16.54 21.01 -5.78
CA ASP A 368 -16.94 22.09 -4.87
C ASP A 368 -18.33 21.88 -4.26
N LEU A 369 -19.22 21.10 -4.87
CA LEU A 369 -20.51 20.75 -4.27
C LEU A 369 -20.35 19.98 -2.95
N LEU A 370 -19.30 19.16 -2.82
CA LEU A 370 -18.92 18.51 -1.57
C LEU A 370 -17.92 19.37 -0.77
N LEU A 371 -16.91 19.91 -1.45
CA LEU A 371 -15.76 20.55 -0.79
C LEU A 371 -16.11 21.89 -0.15
N ASP A 372 -17.05 22.67 -0.69
CA ASP A 372 -17.45 23.95 -0.07
C ASP A 372 -18.12 23.72 1.29
N PRO A 373 -19.12 22.84 1.45
CA PRO A 373 -19.64 22.48 2.76
C PRO A 373 -18.59 21.94 3.74
N VAL A 374 -17.58 21.21 3.25
CA VAL A 374 -16.45 20.75 4.07
C VAL A 374 -15.63 21.95 4.56
N ARG A 375 -15.24 22.84 3.66
CA ARG A 375 -14.48 24.07 3.98
C ARG A 375 -15.23 24.95 4.98
N ASP A 376 -16.54 25.16 4.77
CA ASP A 376 -17.39 25.95 5.66
C ASP A 376 -17.43 25.37 7.08
N ALA A 377 -17.62 24.05 7.20
CA ALA A 377 -17.62 23.39 8.50
C ALA A 377 -16.24 23.44 9.17
N VAL A 378 -15.15 23.27 8.42
CA VAL A 378 -13.79 23.41 8.94
C VAL A 378 -13.54 24.82 9.46
N GLN A 379 -13.90 25.86 8.70
CA GLN A 379 -13.79 27.26 9.13
C GLN A 379 -14.61 27.56 10.40
N ARG A 380 -15.75 26.87 10.57
CA ARG A 380 -16.63 27.06 11.72
C ARG A 380 -16.13 26.36 13.00
N TYR A 381 -15.58 25.15 12.87
CA TYR A 381 -15.33 24.27 14.01
C TYR A 381 -13.85 24.11 14.37
N ALA A 382 -12.92 24.46 13.47
CA ALA A 382 -11.50 24.44 13.76
C ALA A 382 -11.02 25.74 14.40
N VAL A 383 -9.94 25.65 15.18
CA VAL A 383 -9.26 26.83 15.73
C VAL A 383 -8.70 27.65 14.58
N ARG A 384 -8.94 28.97 14.58
CA ARG A 384 -8.55 29.87 13.48
C ARG A 384 -7.07 29.74 13.05
N GLY A 385 -6.17 29.55 14.01
CA GLY A 385 -4.74 29.35 13.73
C GLY A 385 -4.45 28.12 12.87
N CYS A 386 -5.22 27.05 13.03
CA CYS A 386 -5.05 25.79 12.29
C CYS A 386 -5.56 25.88 10.83
N VAL A 387 -6.42 26.85 10.52
CA VAL A 387 -7.02 26.98 9.18
C VAL A 387 -6.46 28.14 8.35
N SER A 388 -5.61 28.98 8.93
CA SER A 388 -5.09 30.20 8.26
C SER A 388 -4.21 29.95 7.03
N GLY A 389 -3.81 28.71 6.78
CA GLY A 389 -3.07 28.28 5.58
C GLY A 389 -3.47 26.90 5.07
N LEU A 390 -4.54 26.33 5.63
CA LEU A 390 -5.01 25.00 5.26
C LEU A 390 -5.61 25.02 3.84
N ARG A 391 -5.16 24.09 3.00
CA ARG A 391 -5.78 23.82 1.70
C ARG A 391 -6.62 22.56 1.78
N ILE A 392 -7.82 22.60 1.21
CA ILE A 392 -8.70 21.42 1.04
C ILE A 392 -8.97 21.24 -0.45
N VAL A 393 -8.44 20.16 -1.02
CA VAL A 393 -8.43 19.91 -2.46
C VAL A 393 -8.87 18.49 -2.77
N THR A 394 -9.32 18.26 -4.01
CA THR A 394 -9.62 16.92 -4.50
C THR A 394 -8.34 16.15 -4.82
N ALA A 395 -8.36 14.83 -4.60
CA ALA A 395 -7.30 13.91 -4.98
C ALA A 395 -7.03 13.93 -6.49
N GLN A 396 -5.75 13.90 -6.89
CA GLN A 396 -5.36 13.96 -8.30
C GLN A 396 -5.33 12.58 -8.98
N LEU A 397 -5.02 11.53 -8.24
CA LEU A 397 -4.91 10.16 -8.77
C LEU A 397 -6.28 9.45 -8.88
N GLY A 398 -7.31 10.01 -8.25
CA GLY A 398 -8.68 9.49 -8.28
C GLY A 398 -8.75 8.01 -7.87
N ALA A 399 -9.44 7.20 -8.67
CA ALA A 399 -9.63 5.77 -8.39
C ALA A 399 -8.31 4.95 -8.39
N ARG A 400 -7.22 5.50 -8.93
CA ARG A 400 -5.91 4.81 -8.98
C ARG A 400 -5.09 5.00 -7.71
N ALA A 401 -5.49 5.90 -6.79
CA ALA A 401 -4.69 6.26 -5.62
C ALA A 401 -4.25 5.05 -4.79
N HIS A 402 -5.17 4.13 -4.46
CA HIS A 402 -4.86 2.98 -3.62
C HIS A 402 -3.93 1.99 -4.31
N LEU A 403 -4.19 1.69 -5.59
CA LEU A 403 -3.35 0.81 -6.40
C LEU A 403 -1.94 1.36 -6.60
N MET A 404 -1.81 2.66 -6.86
CA MET A 404 -0.51 3.34 -6.92
C MET A 404 0.19 3.32 -5.57
N GLY A 405 -0.57 3.49 -4.47
CA GLY A 405 -0.07 3.35 -3.11
C GLY A 405 0.50 1.95 -2.86
N ALA A 406 -0.22 0.92 -3.26
CA ALA A 406 0.22 -0.48 -3.18
C ALA A 406 1.57 -0.66 -3.89
N LEU A 407 1.71 -0.15 -5.12
CA LEU A 407 2.97 -0.20 -5.88
C LEU A 407 4.11 0.57 -5.19
N ILE A 408 3.85 1.75 -4.64
CA ILE A 408 4.86 2.52 -3.90
C ILE A 408 5.31 1.76 -2.65
N ARG A 409 4.36 1.16 -1.91
CA ARG A 409 4.68 0.31 -0.75
C ARG A 409 5.52 -0.90 -1.16
N ALA A 410 5.13 -1.59 -2.24
CA ALA A 410 5.90 -2.71 -2.79
C ALA A 410 7.34 -2.28 -3.12
N ARG A 411 7.49 -1.14 -3.81
CA ARG A 411 8.80 -0.60 -4.20
C ARG A 411 9.66 -0.25 -2.99
N ALA A 412 9.07 0.28 -1.92
CA ALA A 412 9.80 0.65 -0.72
C ALA A 412 10.39 -0.58 0.01
N GLU A 413 9.63 -1.68 0.08
CA GLU A 413 10.04 -2.90 0.77
C GLU A 413 10.88 -3.85 -0.10
N THR A 414 10.86 -3.64 -1.42
CA THR A 414 11.61 -4.47 -2.36
C THR A 414 13.11 -4.20 -2.25
N SER A 415 13.87 -5.27 -2.00
CA SER A 415 15.33 -5.26 -2.14
C SER A 415 15.70 -5.31 -3.62
N LEU A 416 16.43 -4.30 -4.08
CA LEU A 416 16.92 -4.26 -5.46
C LEU A 416 18.27 -5.00 -5.57
N PRO A 417 18.55 -5.64 -6.72
CA PRO A 417 19.82 -6.33 -6.96
C PRO A 417 20.93 -5.28 -7.19
N VAL A 418 21.71 -4.97 -6.14
CA VAL A 418 22.76 -3.93 -6.13
C VAL A 418 24.13 -4.51 -5.78
#